data_AF-A0A151IRD1-F1
#
_entry.id   AF-A0A151IRD1-F1
#
_cell.length_a   1.000
_cell.length_b   1.000
_cell.length_c   1.000
_cell.angle_alpha   90.00
_cell.angle_beta   90.00
_cell.angle_gamma   90.00
#
_symmetry.space_group_name_H-M   'P 1'
#
loop_
_entity.id
_entity.type
_entity.pdbx_description
1 polymer ?
#
loop_
_entity_poly.entity_id
_entity_poly.type
_entity_poly.pdbx_seq_one_letter_code
_entity_poly.pdbx_strand_id
1 'polypeptide(L)'
;MAEQYLAWDLLYLDHREGRLERQIQRYNWRELHDPFDLHDSEFVQLYRLTPNIVMELTDILRPNLENRNRINGISPERQICYPDLKILNVNARYPGARHDAYIWSNSPVRRVMERRFNNGERNTWLIGDDGYSLEPWLMTPLKHEQPNTPRFQYNDDLCSARSCVERLFGVWKAVFRCLSAQRRLIINETLDKFNFFHDRITFTCERNYKGAINFLDVTVDVKEGQIRFNNYKKPTNSGRYLSFHSNHPIKHKKGVIIGLLDRILFLAHPEFHNKNIEMMISTLLDNGYPLELIFNTINKRIKCLARRKNLYENNFQNLNNDNSINTYFTVPYIKNISEKFRSITEKNNFKIAYKPMNKLNSIIKTGKDKLDIMEQCNVVYKINCLNCESSYVEQTKRKIKTRLKKHKSSTSNFNTVHNVVAQHQIKFDYKFNWHNIEILDTEPFFQKRSTSEMIYIKKQRKGINKQNDTEKLSEAYFPLLNVSSST
;
A
#
# COMPACT_ATOMS: atom_id res chain seq x y z
N MET A 1 10.04 -18.82 -36.84
CA MET A 1 8.97 -19.76 -36.43
C MET A 1 8.55 -19.58 -34.95
N ALA A 2 9.47 -19.30 -34.00
CA ALA A 2 9.14 -19.07 -32.58
C ALA A 2 8.57 -17.67 -32.25
N GLU A 3 8.98 -16.62 -32.97
CA GLU A 3 8.47 -15.24 -32.80
C GLU A 3 7.00 -15.10 -33.25
N GLN A 4 6.59 -15.89 -34.24
CA GLN A 4 5.24 -15.84 -34.81
C GLN A 4 4.19 -16.46 -33.88
N TYR A 5 4.57 -17.39 -33.00
CA TYR A 5 3.65 -18.07 -32.08
C TYR A 5 3.36 -17.22 -30.82
N LEU A 6 4.32 -16.42 -30.35
CA LEU A 6 4.15 -15.53 -29.19
C LEU A 6 3.41 -14.23 -29.56
N ALA A 7 3.63 -13.74 -30.78
CA ALA A 7 2.96 -12.56 -31.30
C ALA A 7 1.43 -12.75 -31.43
N TRP A 8 0.99 -13.96 -31.81
CA TRP A 8 -0.43 -14.27 -32.00
C TRP A 8 -1.21 -14.28 -30.68
N ASP A 9 -0.64 -14.83 -29.61
CA ASP A 9 -1.25 -14.84 -28.26
C ASP A 9 -1.24 -13.46 -27.58
N LEU A 10 -0.26 -12.60 -27.92
CA LEU A 10 -0.18 -11.20 -27.44
C LEU A 10 -1.20 -10.29 -28.15
N LEU A 11 -1.41 -10.46 -29.46
CA LEU A 11 -2.44 -9.75 -30.22
C LEU A 11 -3.86 -10.07 -29.70
N TYR A 12 -4.10 -11.29 -29.23
CA TYR A 12 -5.38 -11.68 -28.63
C TYR A 12 -5.65 -11.00 -27.27
N LEU A 13 -4.61 -10.52 -26.58
CA LEU A 13 -4.72 -9.75 -25.33
C LEU A 13 -4.95 -8.26 -25.57
N ASP A 14 -4.75 -7.76 -26.79
CA ASP A 14 -4.93 -6.35 -27.16
C ASP A 14 -6.43 -5.94 -27.17
N HIS A 15 -7.33 -6.92 -27.36
CA HIS A 15 -8.79 -6.76 -27.25
C HIS A 15 -9.30 -6.70 -25.78
N ARG A 16 -8.58 -6.03 -24.87
CA ARG A 16 -8.79 -5.97 -23.39
C ARG A 16 -9.60 -4.74 -22.91
N GLU A 17 -10.74 -4.44 -23.52
CA GLU A 17 -11.67 -3.37 -23.09
C GLU A 17 -12.18 -3.53 -21.63
N GLY A 18 -12.23 -4.75 -21.06
CA GLY A 18 -12.81 -5.01 -19.73
C GLY A 18 -12.01 -4.56 -18.49
N ARG A 19 -10.97 -3.72 -18.64
CA ARG A 19 -10.22 -3.12 -17.49
C ARG A 19 -10.56 -1.65 -17.26
N LEU A 20 -10.90 -0.90 -18.29
CA LEU A 20 -11.36 0.49 -18.17
C LEU A 20 -12.68 0.56 -17.38
N GLU A 21 -13.59 -0.37 -17.62
CA GLU A 21 -14.90 -0.45 -16.95
C GLU A 21 -14.79 -0.63 -15.42
N ARG A 22 -13.81 -1.40 -14.93
CA ARG A 22 -13.61 -1.64 -13.50
C ARG A 22 -12.92 -0.49 -12.76
N GLN A 23 -12.12 0.31 -13.46
CA GLN A 23 -11.57 1.55 -12.90
C GLN A 23 -12.65 2.64 -12.80
N ILE A 24 -13.53 2.73 -13.80
CA ILE A 24 -14.70 3.62 -13.82
C ILE A 24 -15.66 3.27 -12.66
N GLN A 25 -15.90 1.99 -12.39
CA GLN A 25 -16.69 1.60 -11.21
C GLN A 25 -16.04 2.03 -9.89
N ARG A 26 -14.75 1.77 -9.66
CA ARG A 26 -14.09 2.19 -8.39
C ARG A 26 -13.90 3.70 -8.25
N TYR A 27 -14.01 4.43 -9.35
CA TYR A 27 -14.06 5.89 -9.36
C TYR A 27 -15.45 6.36 -8.90
N ASN A 28 -16.53 5.79 -9.45
CA ASN A 28 -17.91 6.11 -9.03
C ASN A 28 -18.16 5.87 -7.54
N TRP A 29 -17.56 4.83 -6.94
CA TRP A 29 -17.72 4.54 -5.50
C TRP A 29 -17.01 5.54 -4.58
N ARG A 30 -16.06 6.32 -5.12
CA ARG A 30 -15.33 7.37 -4.37
C ARG A 30 -15.95 8.76 -4.48
N GLU A 31 -16.78 8.99 -5.50
CA GLU A 31 -17.38 10.31 -5.75
C GLU A 31 -18.74 10.53 -5.09
N LEU A 32 -19.34 9.50 -4.48
CA LEU A 32 -20.75 9.55 -4.09
C LEU A 32 -21.05 9.95 -2.64
N HIS A 33 -20.09 10.02 -1.70
CA HIS A 33 -20.37 10.32 -0.28
C HIS A 33 -19.42 11.38 0.30
N ASP A 34 -19.96 12.33 1.08
CA ASP A 34 -19.16 13.20 1.95
C ASP A 34 -18.36 12.31 2.90
N PRO A 35 -17.03 12.49 3.06
CA PRO A 35 -16.26 11.75 4.04
C PRO A 35 -16.89 11.78 5.43
N PHE A 36 -17.52 12.88 5.84
CA PHE A 36 -18.16 13.02 7.16
C PHE A 36 -19.53 12.34 7.26
N ASP A 37 -20.10 11.86 6.14
CA ASP A 37 -21.30 11.00 6.12
C ASP A 37 -20.95 9.53 6.41
N LEU A 38 -19.66 9.17 6.43
CA LEU A 38 -19.21 7.83 6.78
C LEU A 38 -19.42 7.56 8.27
N HIS A 39 -19.75 6.31 8.61
CA HIS A 39 -19.79 5.89 10.00
C HIS A 39 -18.40 6.04 10.64
N ASP A 40 -18.31 6.54 11.88
CA ASP A 40 -17.06 6.87 12.58
C ASP A 40 -15.99 5.76 12.50
N SER A 41 -16.41 4.50 12.57
CA SER A 41 -15.52 3.34 12.44
C SER A 41 -14.86 3.24 11.06
N GLU A 42 -15.60 3.52 10.00
CA GLU A 42 -15.13 3.52 8.61
C GLU A 42 -14.28 4.75 8.32
N PHE A 43 -14.69 5.91 8.84
CA PHE A 43 -13.91 7.14 8.77
C PHE A 43 -12.52 6.95 9.41
N VAL A 44 -12.44 6.41 10.63
CA VAL A 44 -11.18 6.14 11.33
C VAL A 44 -10.35 5.07 10.60
N GLN A 45 -10.99 4.09 9.97
CA GLN A 45 -10.28 3.06 9.22
C GLN A 45 -9.63 3.61 7.95
N LEU A 46 -10.25 4.62 7.32
CA LEU A 46 -9.77 5.25 6.09
C LEU A 46 -8.80 6.41 6.37
N TYR A 47 -9.17 7.33 7.26
CA TYR A 47 -8.46 8.59 7.51
C TYR A 47 -7.56 8.55 8.76
N ARG A 48 -7.59 7.46 9.53
CA ARG A 48 -6.76 7.20 10.72
C ARG A 48 -6.93 8.21 11.86
N LEU A 49 -7.84 9.16 11.71
CA LEU A 49 -8.25 10.17 12.68
C LEU A 49 -9.77 10.10 12.81
N THR A 50 -10.31 10.53 13.94
CA THR A 50 -11.76 10.63 14.11
C THR A 50 -12.28 11.88 13.36
N PRO A 51 -13.54 11.87 12.91
CA PRO A 51 -14.18 13.04 12.28
C PRO A 51 -14.00 14.33 13.10
N ASN A 52 -14.20 14.24 14.42
CA ASN A 52 -14.06 15.36 15.34
C ASN A 52 -12.63 15.95 15.38
N ILE A 53 -11.59 15.12 15.42
CA ILE A 53 -10.20 15.60 15.42
C ILE A 53 -9.87 16.32 14.10
N VAL A 54 -10.42 15.84 12.99
CA VAL A 54 -10.22 16.46 11.67
C VAL A 54 -10.91 17.82 11.62
N MET A 55 -12.13 17.94 12.16
CA MET A 55 -12.83 19.23 12.26
C MET A 55 -12.06 20.22 13.16
N GLU A 56 -11.62 19.76 14.33
CA GLU A 56 -10.88 20.57 15.31
C GLU A 56 -9.53 21.07 14.77
N LEU A 57 -8.76 20.21 14.09
CA LEU A 57 -7.54 20.60 13.38
C LEU A 57 -7.81 21.63 12.28
N THR A 58 -8.92 21.48 11.57
CA THR A 58 -9.30 22.39 10.48
C THR A 58 -9.66 23.77 11.03
N ASP A 59 -10.35 23.82 12.18
CA ASP A 59 -10.68 25.07 12.88
C ASP A 59 -9.43 25.75 13.46
N ILE A 60 -8.49 25.00 14.04
CA ILE A 60 -7.21 25.52 14.56
C ILE A 60 -6.36 26.16 13.45
N LEU A 61 -6.39 25.58 12.25
CA LEU A 61 -5.56 26.03 11.13
C LEU A 61 -6.22 27.16 10.32
N ARG A 62 -7.54 27.35 10.44
CA ARG A 62 -8.33 28.33 9.69
C ARG A 62 -7.83 29.79 9.79
N PRO A 63 -7.44 30.32 10.97
CA PRO A 63 -6.96 31.70 11.10
C PRO A 63 -5.62 31.95 10.41
N ASN A 64 -4.79 30.90 10.25
CA ASN A 64 -3.47 31.00 9.62
C ASN A 64 -3.54 30.92 8.08
N LEU A 65 -4.75 30.82 7.52
CA LEU A 65 -4.99 30.57 6.10
C LEU A 65 -5.52 31.80 5.35
N GLU A 66 -5.58 32.99 5.97
CA GLU A 66 -6.14 34.19 5.31
C GLU A 66 -5.11 35.16 4.69
N ASN A 67 -5.42 35.48 3.43
CA ASN A 67 -5.19 36.69 2.64
C ASN A 67 -3.77 37.11 2.21
N ARG A 68 -3.60 37.20 0.87
CA ARG A 68 -3.18 38.44 0.18
C ARG A 68 -3.58 38.43 -1.30
N ASN A 69 -3.92 39.63 -1.77
CA ASN A 69 -4.59 39.96 -3.03
C ASN A 69 -3.91 39.43 -4.31
N ARG A 70 -4.78 39.18 -5.30
CA ARG A 70 -4.55 38.72 -6.68
C ARG A 70 -3.48 39.56 -7.40
N ILE A 71 -2.80 39.06 -8.43
CA ILE A 71 -3.07 39.55 -9.81
C ILE A 71 -2.79 38.55 -10.96
N ASN A 72 -2.01 37.46 -10.85
CA ASN A 72 -1.65 36.65 -12.04
C ASN A 72 -1.72 35.12 -11.86
N GLY A 73 -2.93 34.54 -11.92
CA GLY A 73 -3.15 33.08 -11.90
C GLY A 73 -3.86 32.58 -13.16
N ILE A 74 -3.50 31.37 -13.62
CA ILE A 74 -4.07 30.66 -14.78
C ILE A 74 -5.60 30.78 -14.82
N SER A 75 -6.15 31.13 -15.99
CA SER A 75 -7.59 31.34 -16.21
C SER A 75 -8.41 30.09 -15.83
N PRO A 76 -9.54 30.26 -15.13
CA PRO A 76 -10.40 29.16 -14.70
C PRO A 76 -11.28 28.69 -15.86
N GLU A 77 -10.78 27.80 -16.72
CA GLU A 77 -11.57 27.36 -17.87
C GLU A 77 -12.30 26.01 -17.62
N ARG A 78 -13.58 26.18 -17.25
CA ARG A 78 -14.79 25.54 -17.83
C ARG A 78 -15.11 24.13 -17.39
N GLN A 79 -15.77 24.09 -16.23
CA GLN A 79 -16.37 22.91 -15.63
C GLN A 79 -17.81 23.23 -15.18
N ILE A 80 -18.73 22.30 -15.38
CA ILE A 80 -20.10 22.39 -14.84
C ILE A 80 -20.09 21.68 -13.49
N CYS A 81 -20.66 22.28 -12.45
CA CYS A 81 -20.73 21.66 -11.13
C CYS A 81 -22.10 21.81 -10.46
N TYR A 82 -22.40 20.90 -9.55
CA TYR A 82 -23.53 21.04 -8.64
C TYR A 82 -23.17 21.92 -7.42
N PRO A 83 -24.19 22.46 -6.70
CA PRO A 83 -23.97 23.26 -5.49
C PRO A 83 -23.20 22.56 -4.37
N ASP A 84 -23.22 21.22 -4.34
CA ASP A 84 -22.48 20.35 -3.40
C ASP A 84 -21.01 20.12 -3.82
N LEU A 85 -20.48 20.95 -4.73
CA LEU A 85 -19.11 20.87 -5.24
C LEU A 85 -18.79 19.59 -6.03
N LYS A 86 -19.80 18.90 -6.57
CA LYS A 86 -19.59 17.80 -7.52
C LYS A 86 -19.39 18.33 -8.93
N ILE A 87 -18.34 17.86 -9.60
CA ILE A 87 -18.06 18.20 -11.00
C ILE A 87 -18.85 17.29 -11.93
N LEU A 88 -19.62 17.90 -12.82
CA LEU A 88 -20.44 17.22 -13.82
C LEU A 88 -19.76 17.14 -15.18
N ASN A 89 -18.91 18.10 -15.50
CA ASN A 89 -18.17 18.10 -16.75
C ASN A 89 -16.88 18.91 -16.63
N VAL A 90 -15.81 18.44 -17.27
CA VAL A 90 -14.56 19.20 -17.45
C VAL A 90 -14.17 19.16 -18.92
N ASN A 91 -13.90 20.33 -19.52
CA ASN A 91 -13.44 20.42 -20.90
C ASN A 91 -12.02 21.00 -20.97
N ALA A 92 -11.01 20.13 -20.91
CA ALA A 92 -9.60 20.51 -20.99
C ALA A 92 -9.04 20.54 -22.44
N ARG A 93 -9.90 20.47 -23.47
CA ARG A 93 -9.49 20.34 -24.88
C ARG A 93 -8.87 21.61 -25.46
N TYR A 94 -9.12 22.76 -24.84
CA TYR A 94 -8.73 24.06 -25.36
C TYR A 94 -7.69 24.72 -24.45
N PRO A 95 -6.71 25.44 -25.03
CA PRO A 95 -5.73 26.21 -24.26
C PRO A 95 -6.39 27.43 -23.60
N GLY A 96 -5.86 27.84 -22.44
CA GLY A 96 -6.41 28.85 -21.52
C GLY A 96 -6.46 30.31 -22.00
N ALA A 97 -6.55 30.55 -23.31
CA ALA A 97 -6.67 31.87 -23.91
C ALA A 97 -7.83 31.93 -24.94
N ARG A 98 -8.73 30.94 -24.94
CA ARG A 98 -9.91 30.91 -25.83
C ARG A 98 -11.09 31.57 -25.12
N HIS A 99 -12.02 32.20 -25.84
CA HIS A 99 -13.18 32.85 -25.20
C HIS A 99 -14.22 31.84 -24.68
N ASP A 100 -14.84 32.15 -23.52
CA ASP A 100 -15.87 31.37 -22.81
C ASP A 100 -17.03 30.95 -23.70
N ALA A 101 -17.67 31.91 -24.36
CA ALA A 101 -18.72 31.67 -25.35
C ALA A 101 -18.30 30.73 -26.49
N TYR A 102 -17.03 30.80 -26.94
CA TYR A 102 -16.55 29.94 -28.03
C TYR A 102 -16.47 28.46 -27.62
N ILE A 103 -15.94 28.15 -26.42
CA ILE A 103 -15.92 26.75 -25.95
C ILE A 103 -17.33 26.26 -25.66
N TRP A 104 -18.20 27.09 -25.09
CA TRP A 104 -19.60 26.73 -24.84
C TRP A 104 -20.34 26.37 -26.12
N SER A 105 -20.25 27.23 -27.14
CA SER A 105 -20.88 27.02 -28.44
C SER A 105 -20.45 25.70 -29.11
N ASN A 106 -19.20 25.28 -28.89
CA ASN A 106 -18.61 24.05 -29.40
C ASN A 106 -18.64 22.87 -28.40
N SER A 107 -19.32 23.02 -27.25
CA SER A 107 -19.35 21.99 -26.22
C SER A 107 -20.40 20.91 -26.54
N PRO A 108 -20.10 19.61 -26.27
CA PRO A 108 -21.12 18.56 -26.34
C PRO A 108 -22.31 18.82 -25.41
N VAL A 109 -22.07 19.48 -24.27
CA VAL A 109 -23.10 19.74 -23.26
C VAL A 109 -24.16 20.71 -23.78
N ARG A 110 -23.78 21.81 -24.45
CA ARG A 110 -24.73 22.74 -25.06
C ARG A 110 -25.71 22.03 -26.00
N ARG A 111 -25.21 21.13 -26.86
CA ARG A 111 -26.05 20.35 -27.79
C ARG A 111 -27.06 19.45 -27.08
N VAL A 112 -26.70 18.92 -25.91
CA VAL A 112 -27.61 18.11 -25.09
C VAL A 112 -28.69 18.98 -24.46
N MET A 113 -28.33 20.15 -23.93
CA MET A 113 -29.27 21.10 -23.32
C MET A 113 -30.27 21.64 -24.36
N GLU A 114 -29.78 22.01 -25.54
CA GLU A 114 -30.60 22.46 -26.68
C GLU A 114 -31.60 21.37 -27.12
N ARG A 115 -31.14 20.13 -27.28
CA ARG A 115 -32.02 19.01 -27.64
C ARG A 115 -33.12 18.79 -26.59
N ARG A 116 -32.77 18.81 -25.31
CA ARG A 116 -33.72 18.65 -24.20
C ARG A 116 -34.77 19.74 -24.21
N PHE A 117 -34.34 20.99 -24.38
CA PHE A 117 -35.25 22.13 -24.52
C PHE A 117 -36.18 21.97 -25.73
N ASN A 118 -35.65 21.59 -26.90
CA ASN A 118 -36.47 21.38 -28.09
C ASN A 118 -37.46 20.22 -27.93
N ASN A 119 -37.15 19.23 -27.10
CA ASN A 119 -38.04 18.12 -26.74
C ASN A 119 -39.06 18.45 -25.63
N GLY A 120 -39.14 19.71 -25.19
CA GLY A 120 -40.14 20.17 -24.21
C GLY A 120 -39.67 20.21 -22.75
N GLU A 121 -38.42 19.84 -22.45
CA GLU A 121 -37.86 19.94 -21.10
C GLU A 121 -37.68 21.43 -20.73
N ARG A 122 -38.19 21.84 -19.55
CA ARG A 122 -38.15 23.23 -19.09
C ARG A 122 -37.59 23.40 -17.69
N ASN A 123 -37.15 22.34 -17.02
CA ASN A 123 -36.76 22.36 -15.62
C ASN A 123 -35.24 22.19 -15.44
N THR A 124 -34.44 22.60 -16.42
CA THR A 124 -32.98 22.40 -16.39
C THR A 124 -32.28 23.62 -16.97
N TRP A 125 -31.46 24.24 -16.13
CA TRP A 125 -30.69 25.43 -16.48
C TRP A 125 -29.26 25.29 -15.97
N LEU A 126 -28.35 25.93 -16.69
CA LEU A 126 -27.02 26.24 -16.20
C LEU A 126 -26.94 27.71 -15.83
N ILE A 127 -26.03 28.05 -14.94
CA ILE A 127 -25.70 29.42 -14.57
C ILE A 127 -24.29 29.71 -15.09
N GLY A 128 -24.15 30.75 -15.90
CA GLY A 128 -22.89 31.24 -16.47
C GLY A 128 -22.49 32.60 -15.92
N ASP A 129 -21.24 33.00 -16.16
CA ASP A 129 -20.79 34.38 -15.97
C ASP A 129 -21.22 35.27 -17.16
N ASP A 130 -20.80 36.54 -17.12
CA ASP A 130 -21.09 37.54 -18.16
C ASP A 130 -20.32 37.31 -19.48
N GLY A 131 -19.39 36.35 -19.51
CA GLY A 131 -18.67 35.90 -20.69
C GLY A 131 -19.48 34.93 -21.57
N TYR A 132 -20.63 34.47 -21.10
CA TYR A 132 -21.58 33.67 -21.87
C TYR A 132 -22.75 34.52 -22.39
N SER A 133 -23.38 34.06 -23.47
CA SER A 133 -24.65 34.62 -23.95
C SER A 133 -25.82 33.99 -23.21
N LEU A 134 -26.85 34.78 -22.93
CA LEU A 134 -28.11 34.29 -22.37
C LEU A 134 -28.79 33.32 -23.37
N GLU A 135 -29.11 32.10 -22.93
CA GLU A 135 -29.83 31.09 -23.72
C GLU A 135 -30.99 30.51 -22.88
N PRO A 136 -32.00 29.86 -23.48
CA PRO A 136 -33.14 29.31 -22.73
C PRO A 136 -32.77 28.29 -21.64
N TRP A 137 -31.57 27.72 -21.71
CA TRP A 137 -30.99 26.74 -20.78
C TRP A 137 -29.70 27.25 -20.10
N LEU A 138 -29.29 28.51 -20.32
CA LEU A 138 -28.11 29.13 -19.72
C LEU A 138 -28.42 30.55 -19.25
N MET A 139 -28.49 30.72 -17.93
CA MET A 139 -28.77 31.97 -17.25
C MET A 139 -27.47 32.74 -17.01
N THR A 140 -27.43 34.01 -17.40
CA THR A 140 -26.27 34.90 -17.22
C THR A 140 -26.70 36.20 -16.55
N PRO A 141 -25.78 36.97 -15.94
CA PRO A 141 -26.10 38.27 -15.35
C PRO A 141 -26.67 39.25 -16.39
N LEU A 142 -27.62 40.07 -15.95
CA LEU A 142 -28.17 41.21 -16.69
C LEU A 142 -27.25 42.43 -16.54
N LYS A 143 -27.02 43.17 -17.63
CA LYS A 143 -26.10 44.32 -17.64
C LYS A 143 -26.84 45.60 -17.21
N HIS A 144 -26.15 46.46 -16.45
CA HIS A 144 -26.59 47.82 -16.10
C HIS A 144 -27.91 47.90 -15.28
N GLU A 145 -28.13 46.96 -14.37
CA GLU A 145 -29.31 46.95 -13.51
C GLU A 145 -29.13 47.83 -12.26
N GLN A 146 -30.18 48.58 -11.88
CA GLN A 146 -30.14 49.48 -10.73
C GLN A 146 -30.38 48.74 -9.41
N PRO A 147 -29.71 49.12 -8.30
CA PRO A 147 -29.94 48.55 -6.97
C PRO A 147 -31.42 48.58 -6.57
N ASN A 148 -31.86 47.60 -5.78
CA ASN A 148 -33.24 47.44 -5.30
C ASN A 148 -34.31 47.17 -6.38
N THR A 149 -33.90 46.79 -7.60
CA THR A 149 -34.83 46.29 -8.61
C THR A 149 -34.90 44.75 -8.59
N PRO A 150 -36.02 44.12 -9.02
CA PRO A 150 -36.10 42.67 -9.15
C PRO A 150 -35.00 42.07 -10.05
N ARG A 151 -34.54 42.83 -11.04
CA ARG A 151 -33.45 42.43 -11.94
C ARG A 151 -32.07 42.48 -11.27
N PHE A 152 -31.87 43.43 -10.37
CA PHE A 152 -30.69 43.46 -9.51
C PHE A 152 -30.71 42.30 -8.51
N GLN A 153 -31.87 41.99 -7.92
CA GLN A 153 -32.03 40.81 -7.05
C GLN A 153 -31.71 39.51 -7.79
N TYR A 154 -32.18 39.36 -9.04
CA TYR A 154 -31.80 38.24 -9.90
C TYR A 154 -30.28 38.11 -10.07
N ASN A 155 -29.57 39.22 -10.31
CA ASN A 155 -28.11 39.20 -10.43
C ASN A 155 -27.43 38.83 -9.11
N ASP A 156 -27.95 39.30 -7.97
CA ASP A 156 -27.42 38.99 -6.65
C ASP A 156 -27.59 37.50 -6.30
N ASP A 157 -28.77 36.95 -6.56
CA ASP A 157 -29.08 35.54 -6.39
C ASP A 157 -28.21 34.67 -7.32
N LEU A 158 -28.04 35.09 -8.58
CA LEU A 158 -27.23 34.39 -9.58
C LEU A 158 -25.74 34.42 -9.23
N CYS A 159 -25.22 35.56 -8.74
CA CYS A 159 -23.86 35.68 -8.21
C CYS A 159 -23.64 34.79 -6.99
N SER A 160 -24.60 34.77 -6.06
CA SER A 160 -24.57 33.93 -4.86
C SER A 160 -24.56 32.44 -5.22
N ALA A 161 -25.38 32.02 -6.18
CA ALA A 161 -25.40 30.65 -6.70
C ALA A 161 -24.06 30.27 -7.38
N ARG A 162 -23.49 31.18 -8.18
CA ARG A 162 -22.21 30.97 -8.90
C ARG A 162 -21.01 30.83 -7.96
N SER A 163 -21.10 31.31 -6.71
CA SER A 163 -20.05 31.14 -5.69
C SER A 163 -19.61 29.69 -5.50
N CYS A 164 -20.49 28.71 -5.75
CA CYS A 164 -20.13 27.28 -5.72
C CYS A 164 -18.97 26.91 -6.66
N VAL A 165 -18.91 27.50 -7.87
CA VAL A 165 -17.83 27.25 -8.85
C VAL A 165 -16.50 27.78 -8.31
N GLU A 166 -16.50 28.97 -7.72
CA GLU A 166 -15.30 29.57 -7.15
C GLU A 166 -14.80 28.80 -5.92
N ARG A 167 -15.71 28.37 -5.04
CA ARG A 167 -15.41 27.50 -3.89
C ARG A 167 -14.83 26.16 -4.35
N LEU A 168 -15.44 25.52 -5.34
CA LEU A 168 -14.97 24.27 -5.93
C LEU A 168 -13.50 24.38 -6.38
N PHE A 169 -13.18 25.42 -7.16
CA PHE A 169 -11.79 25.63 -7.61
C PHE A 169 -10.84 26.00 -6.48
N GLY A 170 -11.32 26.68 -5.45
CA GLY A 170 -10.56 26.91 -4.22
C GLY A 170 -10.14 25.60 -3.55
N VAL A 171 -11.09 24.69 -3.36
CA VAL A 171 -10.85 23.34 -2.81
C VAL A 171 -9.91 22.56 -3.71
N TRP A 172 -10.15 22.54 -5.01
CA TRP A 172 -9.31 21.83 -5.98
C TRP A 172 -7.85 22.30 -5.98
N LYS A 173 -7.62 23.61 -5.97
CA LYS A 173 -6.26 24.20 -5.90
C LYS A 173 -5.61 23.95 -4.53
N ALA A 174 -6.39 23.76 -3.48
CA ALA A 174 -5.89 23.41 -2.14
C ALA A 174 -5.48 21.93 -2.03
N VAL A 175 -6.25 21.02 -2.65
CA VAL A 175 -5.98 19.58 -2.66
C VAL A 175 -4.87 19.25 -3.68
N PHE A 176 -5.06 19.65 -4.94
CA PHE A 176 -4.11 19.43 -6.02
C PHE A 176 -3.27 20.67 -6.23
N ARG A 177 -2.27 20.85 -5.36
CA ARG A 177 -1.40 22.04 -5.37
C ARG A 177 -0.68 22.29 -6.70
N CYS A 178 -0.51 21.25 -7.54
CA CYS A 178 0.01 21.37 -8.91
C CYS A 178 -0.88 22.21 -9.85
N LEU A 179 -2.17 22.35 -9.54
CA LEU A 179 -3.12 23.22 -10.25
C LEU A 179 -3.00 24.69 -9.82
N SER A 180 -2.22 24.99 -8.77
CA SER A 180 -1.96 26.34 -8.29
C SER A 180 -0.64 26.86 -8.85
N ALA A 181 -0.70 27.95 -9.62
CA ALA A 181 0.49 28.65 -10.14
C ALA A 181 1.36 29.26 -9.03
N GLN A 182 0.78 29.53 -7.85
CA GLN A 182 1.45 30.18 -6.71
C GLN A 182 2.47 29.29 -5.99
N ARG A 183 2.42 27.97 -6.20
CA ARG A 183 3.31 27.00 -5.55
C ARG A 183 3.89 26.03 -6.57
N ARG A 184 4.33 26.53 -7.72
CA ARG A 184 5.29 25.78 -8.53
C ARG A 184 6.53 25.57 -7.66
N LEU A 185 6.82 24.31 -7.35
CA LEU A 185 8.04 23.95 -6.65
C LEU A 185 9.21 24.56 -7.44
N ILE A 186 10.02 25.42 -6.83
CA ILE A 186 11.28 25.84 -7.43
C ILE A 186 12.21 24.65 -7.26
N ILE A 187 12.11 23.71 -8.20
CA ILE A 187 12.72 22.39 -8.13
C ILE A 187 14.21 22.50 -7.81
N ASN A 188 14.91 23.46 -8.44
CA ASN A 188 16.35 23.64 -8.26
C ASN A 188 16.69 24.14 -6.87
N GLU A 189 16.11 25.27 -6.43
CA GLU A 189 16.38 25.80 -5.09
C GLU A 189 16.00 24.80 -3.97
N THR A 190 14.94 24.02 -4.18
CA THR A 190 14.55 22.97 -3.24
C THR A 190 15.61 21.87 -3.23
N LEU A 191 16.03 21.39 -4.40
CA LEU A 191 17.07 20.37 -4.51
C LEU A 191 18.39 20.82 -3.87
N ASP A 192 18.79 22.07 -4.10
CA ASP A 192 20.01 22.66 -3.55
C ASP A 192 19.94 22.74 -2.01
N LYS A 193 18.82 23.21 -1.45
CA LYS A 193 18.60 23.22 0.00
C LYS A 193 18.66 21.82 0.60
N PHE A 194 18.03 20.83 -0.04
CA PHE A 194 18.05 19.44 0.42
C PHE A 194 19.46 18.85 0.40
N ASN A 195 20.24 19.13 -0.65
CA ASN A 195 21.62 18.69 -0.77
C ASN A 195 22.58 19.41 0.18
N PHE A 196 22.23 20.60 0.67
CA PHE A 196 23.00 21.31 1.70
C PHE A 196 22.86 20.70 3.11
N PHE A 197 21.80 19.94 3.40
CA PHE A 197 21.55 19.45 4.77
C PHE A 197 22.59 18.45 5.29
N HIS A 198 23.19 17.63 4.42
CA HIS A 198 24.13 16.60 4.86
C HIS A 198 25.00 16.04 3.73
N ASP A 199 26.32 16.11 3.87
CA ASP A 199 27.30 15.78 2.81
C ASP A 199 27.23 14.34 2.27
N ARG A 200 26.74 13.39 3.08
CA ARG A 200 26.61 11.98 2.66
C ARG A 200 25.26 11.63 2.03
N ILE A 201 24.31 12.57 1.94
CA ILE A 201 22.98 12.33 1.36
C ILE A 201 22.76 13.30 0.21
N THR A 202 22.75 12.78 -1.01
CA THR A 202 22.46 13.56 -2.21
C THR A 202 21.08 13.19 -2.75
N PHE A 203 20.20 14.16 -2.78
CA PHE A 203 18.90 14.11 -3.43
C PHE A 203 19.06 14.39 -4.93
N THR A 204 18.21 13.73 -5.72
CA THR A 204 18.11 13.91 -7.17
C THR A 204 16.67 14.24 -7.54
N CYS A 205 16.46 15.05 -8.57
CA CYS A 205 15.12 15.32 -9.11
C CYS A 205 14.95 14.67 -10.49
N GLU A 206 13.96 13.80 -10.63
CA GLU A 206 13.53 13.29 -11.93
C GLU A 206 12.68 14.38 -12.64
N ARG A 207 13.09 14.76 -13.84
CA ARG A 207 12.38 15.73 -14.69
C ARG A 207 11.71 15.02 -15.85
N ASN A 208 10.65 15.63 -16.39
CA ASN A 208 10.09 15.18 -17.65
C ASN A 208 11.16 15.35 -18.75
N TYR A 209 11.52 14.25 -19.40
CA TYR A 209 12.48 14.23 -20.50
C TYR A 209 11.77 13.68 -21.74
N LYS A 210 11.69 14.50 -22.80
CA LYS A 210 11.03 14.15 -24.07
C LYS A 210 9.56 13.71 -23.94
N GLY A 211 8.81 14.31 -23.02
CA GLY A 211 7.40 13.98 -22.80
C GLY A 211 7.17 12.74 -21.94
N ALA A 212 8.23 12.15 -21.37
CA ALA A 212 8.16 10.99 -20.51
C ALA A 212 8.71 11.28 -19.10
N ILE A 213 8.13 10.64 -18.08
CA ILE A 213 8.57 10.72 -16.69
C ILE A 213 8.48 9.35 -16.03
N ASN A 214 9.45 9.02 -15.19
CA ASN A 214 9.39 7.77 -14.42
C ASN A 214 8.50 7.95 -13.19
N PHE A 215 7.70 6.94 -12.89
CA PHE A 215 6.89 6.88 -11.70
C PHE A 215 6.87 5.45 -11.16
N LEU A 216 7.48 5.27 -9.99
CA LEU A 216 7.68 3.97 -9.35
C LEU A 216 8.33 2.95 -10.30
N ASP A 217 7.49 2.10 -10.86
CA ASP A 217 7.82 0.89 -11.59
C ASP A 217 7.60 1.03 -13.11
N VAL A 218 7.12 2.21 -13.54
CA VAL A 218 6.79 2.51 -14.94
C VAL A 218 7.39 3.83 -15.40
N THR A 219 7.68 3.92 -16.69
CA THR A 219 7.86 5.19 -17.40
C THR A 219 6.50 5.55 -17.99
N VAL A 220 6.01 6.75 -17.69
CA VAL A 220 4.78 7.31 -18.21
C VAL A 220 5.13 8.24 -19.34
N ASP A 221 4.61 7.99 -20.54
CA ASP A 221 4.80 8.84 -21.70
C ASP A 221 3.46 9.23 -22.33
N VAL A 222 3.38 10.42 -22.91
CA VAL A 222 2.17 10.89 -23.60
C VAL A 222 2.47 10.99 -25.10
N LYS A 223 1.78 10.16 -25.90
CA LYS A 223 1.87 10.19 -27.36
C LYS A 223 0.47 10.33 -27.94
N GLU A 224 0.30 11.28 -28.86
CA GLU A 224 -0.98 11.53 -29.56
C GLU A 224 -2.18 11.73 -28.60
N GLY A 225 -1.93 12.34 -27.44
CA GLY A 225 -2.96 12.58 -26.41
C GLY A 225 -3.34 11.37 -25.56
N GLN A 226 -2.68 10.21 -25.76
CA GLN A 226 -2.86 9.01 -24.95
C GLN A 226 -1.67 8.79 -24.01
N ILE A 227 -1.98 8.36 -22.78
CA ILE A 227 -0.97 7.96 -21.81
C ILE A 227 -0.57 6.52 -22.08
N ARG A 228 0.72 6.31 -22.29
CA ARG A 228 1.35 5.00 -22.40
C ARG A 228 2.25 4.77 -21.21
N PHE A 229 2.42 3.50 -20.89
CA PHE A 229 3.23 3.04 -19.78
C PHE A 229 4.26 2.06 -20.32
N ASN A 230 5.49 2.16 -19.84
CA ASN A 230 6.52 1.16 -20.07
C ASN A 230 7.11 0.71 -18.75
N ASN A 231 7.67 -0.50 -18.65
CA ASN A 231 8.34 -0.94 -17.43
C ASN A 231 9.62 -0.13 -17.20
N TYR A 232 9.73 0.50 -16.03
CA TYR A 232 10.93 1.22 -15.62
C TYR A 232 11.71 0.42 -14.58
N LYS A 233 13.04 0.48 -14.69
CA LYS A 233 13.99 -0.01 -13.69
C LYS A 233 14.94 1.15 -13.39
N LYS A 234 15.10 1.48 -12.10
CA LYS A 234 16.07 2.50 -11.68
C LYS A 234 17.48 2.12 -12.13
N PRO A 235 18.37 3.10 -12.40
CA PRO A 235 19.77 2.82 -12.76
C PRO A 235 20.53 1.96 -11.74
N THR A 236 20.13 2.04 -10.47
CA THR A 236 20.70 1.23 -9.37
C THR A 236 20.18 -0.21 -9.33
N ASN A 237 19.32 -0.62 -10.27
CA ASN A 237 18.82 -1.98 -10.33
C ASN A 237 19.92 -2.96 -10.73
N SER A 238 20.35 -3.78 -9.78
CA SER A 238 21.36 -4.82 -10.00
C SER A 238 20.91 -5.99 -10.90
N GLY A 239 19.62 -6.10 -11.23
CA GLY A 239 19.07 -7.25 -11.94
C GLY A 239 19.04 -8.55 -11.11
N ARG A 240 19.40 -8.50 -9.83
CA ARG A 240 19.43 -9.68 -8.95
C ARG A 240 18.03 -10.05 -8.47
N TYR A 241 17.61 -11.26 -8.80
CA TYR A 241 16.40 -11.90 -8.31
C TYR A 241 16.77 -13.14 -7.48
N LEU A 242 15.76 -13.93 -7.10
CA LEU A 242 15.99 -15.20 -6.41
C LEU A 242 16.83 -16.12 -7.32
N SER A 243 18.09 -16.38 -6.95
CA SER A 243 18.95 -17.32 -7.69
C SER A 243 18.28 -18.68 -7.87
N PHE A 244 18.37 -19.24 -9.08
CA PHE A 244 17.83 -20.57 -9.37
C PHE A 244 18.52 -21.68 -8.57
N HIS A 245 19.78 -21.50 -8.16
CA HIS A 245 20.52 -22.49 -7.38
C HIS A 245 20.23 -22.41 -5.87
N SER A 246 19.47 -21.40 -5.43
CA SER A 246 19.11 -21.26 -4.03
C SER A 246 18.21 -22.41 -3.54
N ASN A 247 18.30 -22.70 -2.23
CA ASN A 247 17.48 -23.71 -1.55
C ASN A 247 16.05 -23.20 -1.31
N HIS A 248 15.31 -23.02 -2.40
CA HIS A 248 13.93 -22.58 -2.42
C HIS A 248 13.07 -23.55 -3.23
N PRO A 249 11.77 -23.72 -2.89
CA PRO A 249 10.86 -24.54 -3.66
C PRO A 249 10.78 -24.08 -5.12
N ILE A 250 10.64 -25.02 -6.06
CA ILE A 250 10.48 -24.70 -7.48
C ILE A 250 9.28 -23.78 -7.75
N LYS A 251 8.24 -23.85 -6.91
CA LYS A 251 7.06 -22.95 -6.98
C LYS A 251 7.45 -21.48 -6.77
N HIS A 252 8.39 -21.18 -5.87
CA HIS A 252 8.84 -19.80 -5.63
C HIS A 252 9.65 -19.28 -6.83
N LYS A 253 10.51 -20.14 -7.41
CA LYS A 253 11.28 -19.82 -8.63
C LYS A 253 10.36 -19.53 -9.81
N LYS A 254 9.35 -20.37 -10.04
CA LYS A 254 8.28 -20.10 -11.03
C LYS A 254 7.52 -18.81 -10.72
N GLY A 255 7.27 -18.53 -9.44
CA GLY A 255 6.63 -17.31 -8.98
C GLY A 255 7.37 -16.02 -9.37
N VAL A 256 8.71 -16.05 -9.40
CA VAL A 256 9.52 -14.91 -9.90
C VAL A 256 9.24 -14.65 -11.38
N ILE A 257 9.28 -15.71 -12.20
CA ILE A 257 8.99 -15.60 -13.64
C ILE A 257 7.57 -15.05 -13.85
N ILE A 258 6.58 -15.61 -13.14
CA ILE A 258 5.17 -15.19 -13.23
C ILE A 258 5.00 -13.73 -12.82
N GLY A 259 5.61 -13.31 -11.71
CA GLY A 259 5.48 -11.94 -11.22
C GLY A 259 6.09 -10.91 -12.17
N LEU A 260 7.25 -11.21 -12.77
CA LEU A 260 7.87 -10.35 -13.77
C LEU A 260 7.04 -10.27 -15.05
N LEU A 261 6.56 -11.41 -15.54
CA LEU A 261 5.70 -11.47 -16.72
C LEU A 261 4.39 -10.71 -16.50
N ASP A 262 3.72 -10.96 -15.37
CA ASP A 262 2.49 -10.28 -14.99
C ASP A 262 2.71 -8.75 -14.96
N ARG A 263 3.81 -8.29 -14.38
CA ARG A 263 4.15 -6.86 -14.35
C ARG A 263 4.24 -6.27 -15.76
N ILE A 264 4.90 -6.96 -16.70
CA ILE A 264 4.99 -6.51 -18.10
C ILE A 264 3.60 -6.45 -18.73
N LEU A 265 2.85 -7.56 -18.67
CA LEU A 265 1.55 -7.69 -19.34
C LEU A 265 0.46 -6.79 -18.74
N PHE A 266 0.57 -6.42 -17.46
CA PHE A 266 -0.44 -5.63 -16.77
C PHE A 266 -0.11 -4.14 -16.69
N LEU A 267 1.17 -3.76 -16.69
CA LEU A 267 1.57 -2.35 -16.53
C LEU A 267 2.04 -1.71 -17.84
N ALA A 268 2.75 -2.42 -18.72
CA ALA A 268 3.25 -1.82 -19.95
C ALA A 268 2.21 -1.83 -21.07
N HIS A 269 2.31 -0.83 -21.95
CA HIS A 269 1.62 -0.79 -23.23
C HIS A 269 2.10 -1.95 -24.11
N PRO A 270 1.20 -2.61 -24.88
CA PRO A 270 1.49 -3.79 -25.71
C PRO A 270 2.71 -3.65 -26.62
N GLU A 271 2.92 -2.46 -27.19
CA GLU A 271 4.09 -2.16 -28.05
C GLU A 271 5.44 -2.44 -27.37
N PHE A 272 5.51 -2.36 -26.03
CA PHE A 272 6.74 -2.57 -25.27
C PHE A 272 6.88 -4.01 -24.76
N HIS A 273 5.88 -4.89 -24.96
CA HIS A 273 5.88 -6.22 -24.34
C HIS A 273 7.04 -7.09 -24.83
N ASN A 274 7.29 -7.14 -26.14
CA ASN A 274 8.36 -7.98 -26.71
C ASN A 274 9.72 -7.63 -26.11
N LYS A 275 10.10 -6.35 -26.20
CA LYS A 275 11.37 -5.84 -25.63
C LYS A 275 11.47 -6.08 -24.12
N ASN A 276 10.39 -5.86 -23.37
CA ASN A 276 10.38 -6.09 -21.93
C ASN A 276 10.49 -7.57 -21.56
N ILE A 277 9.89 -8.47 -22.36
CA ILE A 277 10.00 -9.93 -22.18
C ILE A 277 11.42 -10.40 -22.49
N GLU A 278 12.05 -9.92 -23.56
CA GLU A 278 13.45 -10.21 -23.88
C GLU A 278 14.38 -9.79 -22.74
N MET A 279 14.24 -8.56 -22.25
CA MET A 279 15.01 -8.06 -21.10
C MET A 279 14.76 -8.90 -19.84
N MET A 280 13.52 -9.34 -19.62
CA MET A 280 13.17 -10.23 -18.50
C MET A 280 13.87 -11.60 -18.63
N ILE A 281 13.85 -12.20 -19.83
CA ILE A 281 14.49 -13.49 -20.09
C ILE A 281 15.99 -13.40 -19.87
N SER A 282 16.66 -12.38 -20.43
CA SER A 282 18.09 -12.13 -20.19
C SER A 282 18.38 -12.02 -18.70
N THR A 283 17.59 -11.22 -17.96
CA THR A 283 17.79 -11.06 -16.52
C THR A 283 17.61 -12.39 -15.76
N LEU A 284 16.66 -13.23 -16.16
CA LEU A 284 16.43 -14.54 -15.52
C LEU A 284 17.57 -15.52 -15.82
N LEU A 285 18.12 -15.51 -17.02
CA LEU A 285 19.30 -16.31 -17.39
C LEU A 285 20.51 -15.93 -16.54
N ASP A 286 20.74 -14.63 -16.32
CA ASP A 286 21.82 -14.13 -15.44
C ASP A 286 21.64 -14.58 -13.98
N ASN A 287 20.41 -14.89 -13.57
CA ASN A 287 20.10 -15.44 -12.25
C ASN A 287 20.10 -16.99 -12.21
N GLY A 288 20.56 -17.63 -13.29
CA GLY A 288 20.75 -19.09 -13.42
C GLY A 288 19.50 -19.88 -13.76
N TYR A 289 18.41 -19.24 -14.21
CA TYR A 289 17.17 -19.95 -14.54
C TYR A 289 17.32 -20.73 -15.86
N PRO A 290 16.97 -22.02 -15.90
CA PRO A 290 17.00 -22.80 -17.15
C PRO A 290 16.02 -22.25 -18.18
N LEU A 291 16.47 -22.12 -19.43
CA LEU A 291 15.68 -21.55 -20.53
C LEU A 291 14.34 -22.29 -20.73
N GLU A 292 14.38 -23.62 -20.68
CA GLU A 292 13.19 -24.47 -20.80
C GLU A 292 12.15 -24.16 -19.69
N LEU A 293 12.60 -23.96 -18.46
CA LEU A 293 11.72 -23.62 -17.33
C LEU A 293 11.09 -22.24 -17.52
N ILE A 294 11.85 -21.27 -18.02
CA ILE A 294 11.37 -19.91 -18.31
C ILE A 294 10.23 -19.99 -19.31
N PHE A 295 10.47 -20.56 -20.50
CA PHE A 295 9.47 -20.64 -21.55
C PHE A 295 8.25 -21.46 -21.15
N ASN A 296 8.45 -22.63 -20.53
CA ASN A 296 7.35 -23.45 -20.04
C ASN A 296 6.47 -22.70 -19.03
N THR A 297 7.06 -21.86 -18.17
CA THR A 297 6.32 -21.08 -17.18
C THR A 297 5.59 -19.90 -17.81
N ILE A 298 6.22 -19.19 -18.75
CA ILE A 298 5.60 -18.10 -19.53
C ILE A 298 4.40 -18.63 -20.30
N ASN A 299 4.59 -19.68 -21.09
CA ASN A 299 3.53 -20.27 -21.93
C ASN A 299 2.35 -20.76 -21.10
N LYS A 300 2.61 -21.44 -19.97
CA LYS A 300 1.55 -21.84 -19.04
C LYS A 300 0.80 -20.64 -18.47
N ARG A 301 1.52 -19.57 -18.09
CA ARG A 301 0.91 -18.37 -17.52
C ARG A 301 0.04 -17.63 -18.54
N ILE A 302 0.52 -17.44 -19.76
CA ILE A 302 -0.24 -16.81 -20.85
C ILE A 302 -1.52 -17.61 -21.14
N LYS A 303 -1.43 -18.94 -21.30
CA LYS A 303 -2.59 -19.81 -21.49
C LYS A 303 -3.61 -19.70 -20.34
N CYS A 304 -3.13 -19.66 -19.09
CA CYS A 304 -4.01 -19.43 -17.93
C CYS A 304 -4.71 -18.06 -17.97
N LEU A 305 -4.00 -17.01 -18.40
CA LEU A 305 -4.58 -15.66 -18.50
C LEU A 305 -5.59 -15.54 -19.65
N ALA A 306 -5.34 -16.20 -20.78
CA ALA A 306 -6.27 -16.25 -21.91
C ALA A 306 -7.59 -16.94 -21.50
N ARG A 307 -7.51 -18.07 -20.80
CA ARG A 307 -8.69 -18.82 -20.31
C ARG A 307 -9.53 -18.06 -19.29
N ARG A 308 -8.96 -17.10 -18.56
CA ARG A 308 -9.71 -16.30 -17.57
C ARG A 308 -10.81 -15.45 -18.17
N LYS A 309 -10.79 -15.13 -19.47
CA LYS A 309 -11.90 -14.40 -20.13
C LYS A 309 -13.22 -15.18 -20.04
N ASN A 310 -13.16 -16.51 -20.25
CA ASN A 310 -14.31 -17.42 -20.16
C ASN A 310 -14.74 -17.77 -18.73
N LEU A 311 -13.98 -17.36 -17.70
CA LEU A 311 -14.33 -17.59 -16.30
C LEU A 311 -15.22 -16.49 -15.72
N TYR A 312 -15.16 -15.27 -16.26
CA TYR A 312 -16.01 -14.17 -15.78
C TYR A 312 -17.43 -14.24 -16.35
N GLU A 313 -17.63 -14.78 -17.54
CA GLU A 313 -18.97 -15.13 -18.06
C GLU A 313 -19.61 -16.27 -17.26
N ASN A 314 -18.83 -17.30 -16.90
CA ASN A 314 -19.33 -18.44 -16.13
C ASN A 314 -19.48 -18.19 -14.61
N ASN A 315 -18.82 -17.17 -14.05
CA ASN A 315 -18.88 -16.88 -12.61
C ASN A 315 -20.10 -16.08 -12.16
N PHE A 316 -20.86 -15.44 -13.05
CA PHE A 316 -22.13 -14.81 -12.66
C PHE A 316 -23.18 -15.86 -12.24
N GLN A 317 -23.05 -17.11 -12.70
CA GLN A 317 -23.91 -18.22 -12.32
C GLN A 317 -23.38 -19.06 -11.14
N ASN A 318 -22.10 -18.92 -10.76
CA ASN A 318 -21.43 -19.80 -9.79
C ASN A 318 -21.01 -19.12 -8.47
N LEU A 319 -21.54 -17.93 -8.17
CA LEU A 319 -21.26 -17.21 -6.91
C LEU A 319 -21.76 -17.91 -5.63
N ASN A 320 -22.45 -19.05 -5.75
CA ASN A 320 -23.08 -19.73 -4.62
C ASN A 320 -22.35 -20.97 -4.07
N ASN A 321 -21.25 -21.46 -4.65
CA ASN A 321 -20.59 -22.67 -4.14
C ASN A 321 -19.07 -22.52 -4.06
N ASP A 322 -18.58 -22.13 -2.88
CA ASP A 322 -17.34 -22.58 -2.21
C ASP A 322 -16.72 -21.47 -1.35
N ASN A 323 -17.39 -21.11 -0.26
CA ASN A 323 -16.78 -20.41 0.87
C ASN A 323 -15.98 -21.39 1.76
N SER A 324 -15.26 -22.36 1.17
CA SER A 324 -14.33 -23.18 1.93
C SER A 324 -13.13 -22.32 2.34
N ILE A 325 -13.05 -21.97 3.63
CA ILE A 325 -11.89 -21.25 4.18
C ILE A 325 -10.67 -22.15 4.00
N ASN A 326 -9.80 -21.79 3.05
CA ASN A 326 -8.55 -22.51 2.82
C ASN A 326 -7.63 -22.35 4.03
N THR A 327 -7.49 -23.39 4.84
CA THR A 327 -6.56 -23.42 5.98
C THR A 327 -5.15 -23.77 5.47
N TYR A 328 -4.15 -22.98 5.90
CA TYR A 328 -2.77 -23.15 5.46
C TYR A 328 -1.89 -23.72 6.59
N PHE A 329 -1.03 -24.66 6.24
CA PHE A 329 -0.02 -25.23 7.12
C PHE A 329 1.39 -24.82 6.63
N THR A 330 2.13 -24.08 7.45
CA THR A 330 3.45 -23.56 7.07
C THR A 330 4.57 -24.45 7.58
N VAL A 331 5.45 -24.92 6.70
CA VAL A 331 6.60 -25.77 7.03
C VAL A 331 7.90 -25.11 6.57
N PRO A 332 8.97 -25.12 7.37
CA PRO A 332 10.31 -24.79 6.89
C PRO A 332 10.66 -25.55 5.60
N TYR A 333 11.30 -24.89 4.64
CA TYR A 333 11.72 -25.56 3.42
C TYR A 333 13.11 -26.18 3.57
N ILE A 334 13.15 -27.50 3.51
CA ILE A 334 14.34 -28.34 3.45
C ILE A 334 14.12 -29.27 2.26
N LYS A 335 14.92 -29.10 1.22
CA LYS A 335 14.84 -29.88 -0.02
C LYS A 335 14.82 -31.38 0.30
N ASN A 336 13.90 -32.10 -0.34
CA ASN A 336 13.65 -33.55 -0.20
C ASN A 336 12.97 -33.99 1.11
N ILE A 337 12.82 -33.12 2.10
CA ILE A 337 12.16 -33.43 3.38
C ILE A 337 10.80 -32.76 3.42
N SER A 338 10.74 -31.45 3.21
CA SER A 338 9.52 -30.66 3.36
C SER A 338 8.45 -31.05 2.33
N GLU A 339 8.85 -31.50 1.14
CA GLU A 339 7.93 -31.98 0.13
C GLU A 339 7.12 -33.21 0.57
N LYS A 340 7.69 -34.05 1.44
CA LYS A 340 7.02 -35.26 1.97
C LYS A 340 5.81 -34.91 2.84
N PHE A 341 5.76 -33.71 3.42
CA PHE A 341 4.61 -33.25 4.20
C PHE A 341 3.36 -32.99 3.35
N ARG A 342 3.51 -32.87 2.02
CA ARG A 342 2.37 -32.60 1.13
C ARG A 342 1.29 -33.67 1.26
N SER A 343 1.68 -34.95 1.23
CA SER A 343 0.74 -36.07 1.31
C SER A 343 -0.03 -36.08 2.65
N ILE A 344 0.62 -35.66 3.74
CA ILE A 344 0.02 -35.55 5.06
C ILE A 344 -0.98 -34.40 5.11
N THR A 345 -0.60 -33.23 4.57
CA THR A 345 -1.48 -32.04 4.60
C THR A 345 -2.70 -32.20 3.70
N GLU A 346 -2.55 -32.85 2.54
CA GLU A 346 -3.65 -33.09 1.60
C GLU A 346 -4.72 -34.02 2.20
N LYS A 347 -4.32 -35.05 2.95
CA LYS A 347 -5.25 -35.94 3.68
C LYS A 347 -6.08 -35.21 4.74
N ASN A 348 -5.57 -34.10 5.27
CA ASN A 348 -6.19 -33.33 6.35
C ASN A 348 -6.81 -32.02 5.85
N ASN A 349 -7.02 -31.87 4.53
CA ASN A 349 -7.60 -30.67 3.91
C ASN A 349 -6.83 -29.36 4.18
N PHE A 350 -5.52 -29.43 4.45
CA PHE A 350 -4.67 -28.26 4.62
C PHE A 350 -3.85 -27.96 3.36
N LYS A 351 -3.73 -26.68 3.01
CA LYS A 351 -2.79 -26.23 1.98
C LYS A 351 -1.40 -26.00 2.57
N ILE A 352 -0.39 -26.67 2.03
CA ILE A 352 0.99 -26.50 2.50
C ILE A 352 1.65 -25.23 1.93
N ALA A 353 2.28 -24.45 2.81
CA ALA A 353 3.11 -23.30 2.47
C ALA A 353 4.55 -23.54 2.93
N TYR A 354 5.52 -23.38 2.04
CA TYR A 354 6.92 -23.58 2.37
C TYR A 354 7.59 -22.27 2.77
N LYS A 355 8.27 -22.25 3.91
CA LYS A 355 9.01 -21.09 4.43
C LYS A 355 10.51 -21.32 4.29
N PRO A 356 11.21 -20.62 3.38
CA PRO A 356 12.67 -20.67 3.31
C PRO A 356 13.29 -20.16 4.62
N MET A 357 14.30 -20.88 5.13
CA MET A 357 14.97 -20.52 6.38
C MET A 357 15.99 -19.40 6.17
N ASN A 358 16.79 -19.49 5.10
CA ASN A 358 17.84 -18.51 4.79
C ASN A 358 17.26 -17.38 3.95
N LYS A 359 16.78 -16.32 4.62
CA LYS A 359 16.25 -15.11 3.97
C LYS A 359 17.36 -14.09 3.75
N LEU A 360 17.32 -13.38 2.62
CA LEU A 360 18.26 -12.29 2.33
C LEU A 360 18.28 -11.20 3.41
N ASN A 361 17.16 -10.96 4.10
CA ASN A 361 17.09 -10.00 5.21
C ASN A 361 18.01 -10.33 6.41
N SER A 362 18.53 -11.56 6.49
CA SER A 362 19.55 -11.91 7.50
C SER A 362 20.91 -11.27 7.18
N ILE A 363 21.22 -11.07 5.90
CA ILE A 363 22.47 -10.52 5.37
C ILE A 363 22.28 -9.04 5.01
N ILE A 364 21.26 -8.74 4.22
CA ILE A 364 20.93 -7.40 3.72
C ILE A 364 19.82 -6.82 4.58
N LYS A 365 20.19 -6.07 5.61
CA LYS A 365 19.24 -5.36 6.47
C LYS A 365 19.00 -3.95 5.92
N THR A 366 17.88 -3.35 6.34
CA THR A 366 17.49 -1.98 5.97
C THR A 366 18.38 -0.88 6.57
N GLY A 367 19.55 -1.23 7.11
CA GLY A 367 20.47 -0.28 7.74
C GLY A 367 19.93 0.39 9.00
N LYS A 368 18.83 -0.11 9.57
CA LYS A 368 18.27 0.43 10.82
C LYS A 368 19.20 0.12 12.00
N ASP A 369 19.32 1.09 12.90
CA ASP A 369 20.08 0.93 14.14
C ASP A 369 19.55 -0.26 14.96
N LYS A 370 20.47 -1.04 15.51
CA LYS A 370 20.11 -2.11 16.43
C LYS A 370 19.60 -1.46 17.73
N LEU A 371 18.43 -1.90 18.17
CA LEU A 371 17.93 -1.52 19.49
C LEU A 371 18.82 -2.13 20.58
N ASP A 372 19.12 -1.33 21.59
CA ASP A 372 19.71 -1.81 22.84
C ASP A 372 18.88 -2.95 23.44
N ILE A 373 19.55 -3.91 24.08
CA ILE A 373 18.94 -5.12 24.64
C ILE A 373 17.76 -4.75 25.56
N MET A 374 17.90 -3.72 26.39
CA MET A 374 16.86 -3.32 27.36
C MET A 374 15.58 -2.77 26.69
N GLU A 375 15.70 -2.28 25.46
CA GLU A 375 14.60 -1.73 24.66
C GLU A 375 13.92 -2.78 23.76
N GLN A 376 14.50 -3.98 23.65
CA GLN A 376 13.92 -5.06 22.83
C GLN A 376 12.63 -5.62 23.45
N CYS A 377 11.72 -6.08 22.59
CA CYS A 377 10.42 -6.64 22.97
C CYS A 377 10.13 -7.89 22.15
N ASN A 378 9.13 -8.68 22.57
CA ASN A 378 8.77 -9.96 21.95
C ASN A 378 9.90 -11.00 21.96
N VAL A 379 10.64 -11.05 23.07
CA VAL A 379 11.84 -11.88 23.22
C VAL A 379 11.63 -12.99 24.24
N VAL A 380 12.39 -14.07 24.09
CA VAL A 380 12.71 -15.03 25.16
C VAL A 380 14.10 -14.68 25.65
N TYR A 381 14.24 -14.44 26.95
CA TYR A 381 15.49 -13.97 27.54
C TYR A 381 15.87 -14.85 28.74
N LYS A 382 17.16 -14.81 29.09
CA LYS A 382 17.74 -15.59 30.18
C LYS A 382 18.50 -14.68 31.14
N ILE A 383 18.33 -14.95 32.43
CA ILE A 383 19.06 -14.30 33.52
C ILE A 383 19.84 -15.38 34.28
N ASN A 384 21.14 -15.16 34.45
CA ASN A 384 22.01 -16.05 35.21
C ASN A 384 22.14 -15.58 36.67
N CYS A 385 22.23 -16.52 37.59
CA CYS A 385 22.72 -16.25 38.94
C CYS A 385 24.21 -15.90 38.87
N LEU A 386 24.66 -14.94 39.67
CA LEU A 386 26.07 -14.55 39.79
C LEU A 386 26.85 -15.51 40.68
N ASN A 387 26.15 -16.19 41.60
CA ASN A 387 26.76 -16.96 42.67
C ASN A 387 26.72 -18.48 42.41
N CYS A 388 25.93 -18.94 41.44
CA CYS A 388 25.87 -20.35 41.06
C CYS A 388 25.49 -20.51 39.58
N GLU A 389 25.53 -21.75 39.10
CA GLU A 389 25.20 -22.11 37.71
C GLU A 389 23.68 -22.04 37.39
N SER A 390 22.86 -21.61 38.34
CA SER A 390 21.41 -21.53 38.16
C SER A 390 21.01 -20.41 37.21
N SER A 391 19.97 -20.63 36.42
CA SER A 391 19.45 -19.62 35.49
C SER A 391 17.93 -19.62 35.43
N TYR A 392 17.37 -18.49 35.01
CA TYR A 392 15.94 -18.29 34.81
C TYR A 392 15.67 -17.85 33.37
N VAL A 393 14.72 -18.50 32.69
CA VAL A 393 14.30 -18.16 31.33
C VAL A 393 12.85 -17.68 31.35
N GLU A 394 12.55 -16.65 30.57
CA GLU A 394 11.18 -16.14 30.45
C GLU A 394 10.93 -15.47 29.09
N GLN A 395 9.69 -15.46 28.62
CA GLN A 395 9.25 -14.62 27.51
C GLN A 395 8.66 -13.28 27.95
N THR A 396 8.78 -12.27 27.09
CA THR A 396 8.09 -10.99 27.27
C THR A 396 7.59 -10.40 25.95
N LYS A 397 6.32 -9.97 25.93
CA LYS A 397 5.78 -9.08 24.88
C LYS A 397 6.29 -7.65 25.02
N ARG A 398 6.61 -7.22 26.24
CA ARG A 398 7.02 -5.84 26.57
C ARG A 398 8.54 -5.69 26.48
N LYS A 399 9.01 -4.44 26.62
CA LYS A 399 10.44 -4.14 26.76
C LYS A 399 11.05 -4.89 27.93
N ILE A 400 12.27 -5.41 27.75
CA ILE A 400 12.98 -6.15 28.80
C ILE A 400 13.11 -5.32 30.07
N LYS A 401 13.50 -4.04 29.96
CA LYS A 401 13.61 -3.15 31.13
C LYS A 401 12.34 -3.11 31.97
N THR A 402 11.17 -3.13 31.33
CA THR A 402 9.89 -3.10 32.02
C THR A 402 9.62 -4.42 32.75
N ARG A 403 10.02 -5.55 32.16
CA ARG A 403 9.87 -6.87 32.79
C ARG A 403 10.84 -7.03 33.96
N LEU A 404 12.11 -6.66 33.79
CA LEU A 404 13.12 -6.72 34.86
C LEU A 404 12.78 -5.83 36.05
N LYS A 405 12.26 -4.62 35.82
CA LYS A 405 11.80 -3.74 36.91
C LYS A 405 10.74 -4.43 37.78
N LYS A 406 9.82 -5.18 37.18
CA LYS A 406 8.81 -5.94 37.91
C LYS A 406 9.44 -7.05 38.77
N HIS A 407 10.38 -7.81 38.21
CA HIS A 407 11.09 -8.83 38.98
C HIS A 407 11.84 -8.23 40.16
N LYS A 408 12.57 -7.12 39.95
CA LYS A 408 13.29 -6.39 41.02
C LYS A 408 12.35 -5.88 42.11
N SER A 409 11.21 -5.28 41.75
CA SER A 409 10.22 -4.80 42.73
C SER A 409 9.54 -5.92 43.51
N SER A 410 9.43 -7.12 42.93
CA SER A 410 8.90 -8.28 43.65
C SER A 410 9.91 -8.80 44.67
N THR A 411 11.22 -8.79 44.36
CA THR A 411 12.27 -9.21 45.30
C THR A 411 12.33 -8.34 46.56
N SER A 412 12.01 -7.04 46.47
CA SER A 412 12.01 -6.14 47.63
C SER A 412 10.82 -6.33 48.58
N ASN A 413 9.76 -7.01 48.15
CA ASN A 413 8.57 -7.27 48.97
C ASN A 413 8.59 -8.72 49.48
N PHE A 414 8.83 -8.90 50.78
CA PHE A 414 8.96 -10.19 51.48
C PHE A 414 7.74 -11.14 51.36
N ASN A 415 6.59 -10.68 50.83
CA ASN A 415 5.36 -11.48 50.66
C ASN A 415 5.23 -12.21 49.31
N THR A 416 6.28 -12.33 48.48
CA THR A 416 6.13 -12.92 47.13
C THR A 416 6.48 -14.40 47.05
N VAL A 417 5.59 -15.24 47.56
CA VAL A 417 5.62 -16.73 47.47
C VAL A 417 5.60 -17.24 46.00
N HIS A 418 5.31 -16.39 45.02
CA HIS A 418 5.13 -16.83 43.63
C HIS A 418 6.31 -16.60 42.67
N ASN A 419 7.33 -15.82 43.04
CA ASN A 419 8.46 -15.50 42.15
C ASN A 419 9.68 -16.39 42.44
N VAL A 420 9.96 -17.34 41.52
CA VAL A 420 11.09 -18.28 41.66
C VAL A 420 12.45 -17.59 41.74
N VAL A 421 12.62 -16.44 41.09
CA VAL A 421 13.86 -15.65 41.15
C VAL A 421 14.03 -15.10 42.57
N ALA A 422 13.00 -14.48 43.15
CA ALA A 422 13.05 -13.96 44.51
C ALA A 422 13.26 -15.08 45.54
N GLN A 423 12.59 -16.22 45.38
CA GLN A 423 12.77 -17.38 46.26
C GLN A 423 14.21 -17.90 46.26
N HIS A 424 14.84 -17.99 45.08
CA HIS A 424 16.24 -18.40 44.97
C HIS A 424 17.17 -17.39 45.65
N GLN A 425 16.94 -16.09 45.46
CA GLN A 425 17.73 -15.06 46.12
C GLN A 425 17.60 -15.10 47.65
N ILE A 426 16.39 -15.26 48.18
CA ILE A 426 16.14 -15.32 49.63
C ILE A 426 16.72 -16.60 50.24
N LYS A 427 16.51 -17.76 49.59
CA LYS A 427 16.94 -19.06 50.13
C LYS A 427 18.46 -19.21 50.21
N PHE A 428 19.19 -18.63 49.26
CA PHE A 428 20.64 -18.81 49.15
C PHE A 428 21.45 -17.53 49.38
N ASP A 429 20.79 -16.40 49.63
CA ASP A 429 21.40 -15.05 49.66
C ASP A 429 22.22 -14.70 48.39
N TYR A 430 21.71 -15.15 47.23
CA TYR A 430 22.39 -14.98 45.95
C TYR A 430 21.82 -13.82 45.12
N LYS A 431 22.59 -13.36 44.15
CA LYS A 431 22.24 -12.24 43.27
C LYS A 431 22.14 -12.68 41.81
N PHE A 432 21.13 -12.17 41.10
CA PHE A 432 21.01 -12.35 39.65
C PHE A 432 21.71 -11.24 38.87
N ASN A 433 22.24 -11.59 37.71
CA ASN A 433 22.89 -10.63 36.82
C ASN A 433 21.85 -9.85 36.00
N TRP A 434 21.42 -8.72 36.54
CA TRP A 434 20.43 -7.85 35.88
C TRP A 434 20.96 -7.03 34.70
N HIS A 435 22.29 -6.98 34.51
CA HIS A 435 22.95 -6.14 33.51
C HIS A 435 23.38 -6.95 32.28
N ASN A 436 23.71 -8.24 32.46
CA ASN A 436 24.10 -9.13 31.38
C ASN A 436 22.96 -10.11 31.06
N ILE A 437 21.96 -9.61 30.33
CA ILE A 437 20.82 -10.39 29.87
C ILE A 437 21.12 -11.02 28.52
N GLU A 438 20.87 -12.32 28.41
CA GLU A 438 21.03 -13.06 27.16
C GLU A 438 19.68 -13.18 26.44
N ILE A 439 19.63 -12.80 25.17
CA ILE A 439 18.45 -12.99 24.31
C ILE A 439 18.57 -14.33 23.63
N LEU A 440 17.65 -15.24 23.95
CA LEU A 440 17.63 -16.59 23.42
C LEU A 440 16.83 -16.69 22.12
N ASP A 441 15.75 -15.92 21.99
CA ASP A 441 14.91 -15.88 20.79
C ASP A 441 14.10 -14.59 20.67
N THR A 442 13.60 -14.29 19.47
CA THR A 442 12.70 -13.16 19.19
C THR A 442 11.53 -13.63 18.32
N GLU A 443 10.33 -13.66 18.89
CA GLU A 443 9.13 -14.18 18.25
C GLU A 443 7.91 -13.30 18.60
N PRO A 444 7.35 -12.55 17.63
CA PRO A 444 6.20 -11.68 17.85
C PRO A 444 4.92 -12.44 18.22
N PHE A 445 4.73 -13.67 17.73
CA PHE A 445 3.52 -14.44 17.97
C PHE A 445 3.57 -15.12 19.34
N PHE A 446 2.60 -14.80 20.20
CA PHE A 446 2.57 -15.28 21.59
C PHE A 446 2.70 -16.80 21.71
N GLN A 447 1.87 -17.57 20.98
CA GLN A 447 1.88 -19.03 21.07
C GLN A 447 3.24 -19.63 20.69
N LYS A 448 3.85 -19.13 19.62
CA LYS A 448 5.18 -19.58 19.17
C LYS A 448 6.26 -19.17 20.16
N ARG A 449 6.17 -17.97 20.72
CA ARG A 449 7.10 -17.48 21.73
C ARG A 449 6.99 -18.27 23.04
N SER A 450 5.78 -18.66 23.44
CA SER A 450 5.56 -19.56 24.57
C SER A 450 6.18 -20.93 24.32
N THR A 451 6.01 -21.52 23.13
CA THR A 451 6.69 -22.77 22.79
C THR A 451 8.22 -22.61 22.83
N SER A 452 8.73 -21.48 22.33
CA SER A 452 10.17 -21.15 22.37
C SER A 452 10.68 -21.05 23.81
N GLU A 453 9.96 -20.35 24.70
CA GLU A 453 10.24 -20.29 26.14
C GLU A 453 10.32 -21.69 26.76
N MET A 454 9.32 -22.54 26.54
CA MET A 454 9.30 -23.91 27.09
C MET A 454 10.50 -24.74 26.63
N ILE A 455 10.87 -24.63 25.35
CA ILE A 455 12.05 -25.29 24.78
C ILE A 455 13.31 -24.80 25.49
N TYR A 456 13.47 -23.50 25.65
CA TYR A 456 14.66 -22.94 26.30
C TYR A 456 14.73 -23.26 27.78
N ILE A 457 13.60 -23.34 28.49
CA ILE A 457 13.54 -23.82 29.88
C ILE A 457 14.06 -25.26 29.97
N LYS A 458 13.56 -26.18 29.11
CA LYS A 458 14.00 -27.58 29.11
C LYS A 458 15.47 -27.76 28.72
N LYS A 459 16.04 -26.86 27.92
CA LYS A 459 17.46 -26.88 27.55
C LYS A 459 18.39 -26.37 28.66
N GLN A 460 17.86 -25.79 29.74
CA GLN A 460 18.69 -25.35 30.86
C GLN A 460 19.27 -26.55 31.62
N ARG A 461 20.56 -26.49 31.98
CA ARG A 461 21.19 -27.50 32.84
C ARG A 461 20.70 -27.41 34.30
N LYS A 462 20.70 -26.19 34.85
CA LYS A 462 20.22 -25.86 36.21
C LYS A 462 19.20 -24.71 36.12
N GLY A 463 18.00 -25.03 35.63
CA GLY A 463 16.89 -24.07 35.54
C GLY A 463 16.14 -23.95 36.87
N ILE A 464 15.78 -22.73 37.27
CA ILE A 464 14.94 -22.49 38.46
C ILE A 464 13.45 -22.29 38.13
N ASN A 465 13.09 -22.36 36.86
CA ASN A 465 11.71 -22.35 36.38
C ASN A 465 10.91 -23.53 36.95
N LYS A 466 9.59 -23.39 37.07
CA LYS A 466 8.72 -24.45 37.58
C LYS A 466 8.48 -25.49 36.48
N GLN A 467 8.31 -26.77 36.85
CA GLN A 467 8.02 -27.82 35.88
C GLN A 467 6.72 -27.55 35.10
N ASN A 468 5.71 -26.99 35.78
CA ASN A 468 4.43 -26.61 35.20
C ASN A 468 4.55 -25.57 34.07
N ASP A 469 5.64 -24.78 34.05
CA ASP A 469 5.91 -23.80 32.98
C ASP A 469 6.11 -24.49 31.61
N THR A 470 6.35 -25.80 31.60
CA THR A 470 6.63 -26.60 30.39
C THR A 470 5.59 -27.69 30.09
N GLU A 471 4.48 -27.77 30.82
CA GLU A 471 3.45 -28.83 30.67
C GLU A 471 2.87 -28.93 29.26
N LYS A 472 2.78 -27.79 28.54
CA LYS A 472 2.21 -27.76 27.18
C LYS A 472 3.19 -28.21 26.10
N LEU A 473 4.44 -28.53 26.46
CA LEU A 473 5.44 -29.04 25.53
C LEU A 473 5.35 -30.55 25.47
N SER A 474 4.97 -31.10 24.31
CA SER A 474 4.87 -32.54 24.10
C SER A 474 6.21 -33.25 24.33
N GLU A 475 6.17 -34.37 25.04
CA GLU A 475 7.35 -35.22 25.30
C GLU A 475 7.98 -35.79 24.03
N ALA A 476 7.24 -35.83 22.93
CA ALA A 476 7.75 -36.23 21.61
C ALA A 476 8.95 -35.36 21.15
N TYR A 477 9.09 -34.15 21.70
CA TYR A 477 10.22 -33.27 21.41
C TYR A 477 11.46 -33.51 22.30
N PHE A 478 11.35 -34.24 23.41
CA PHE A 478 12.46 -34.38 24.37
C PHE A 478 13.71 -35.05 23.80
N PRO A 479 13.61 -36.11 22.96
CA PRO A 479 14.78 -36.68 22.29
C PRO A 479 15.52 -35.67 21.41
N LEU A 480 14.80 -34.71 20.80
CA LEU A 480 15.38 -33.66 19.96
C LEU A 480 16.07 -32.56 20.78
N LEU A 481 15.71 -32.44 22.07
CA LEU A 481 16.26 -31.43 22.97
C LEU A 481 17.46 -31.96 23.77
N ASN A 482 17.85 -33.23 23.60
CA ASN A 482 18.85 -33.93 24.41
C ASN A 482 18.56 -33.81 25.93
N VAL A 483 17.29 -33.76 26.30
CA VAL A 483 16.86 -33.74 27.70
C VAL A 483 16.80 -35.20 28.13
N SER A 484 17.68 -35.62 29.04
CA SER A 484 17.55 -36.91 29.69
C SER A 484 16.20 -36.95 30.39
N SER A 485 15.35 -37.92 30.03
CA SER A 485 14.11 -38.21 30.74
C SER A 485 14.44 -38.44 32.20
N SER A 486 14.16 -37.47 33.06
CA SER A 486 14.25 -37.60 34.50
C SER A 486 13.16 -38.57 34.92
N THR A 487 13.53 -39.84 35.10
CA THR A 487 12.76 -40.85 35.85
C THR A 487 12.68 -40.45 37.31
#